data_AF-A0A5N7B021-F1
#
_entry.id   AF-A0A5N7B021-F1
#
_cell.length_a   1.000
_cell.length_b   1.000
_cell.length_c   1.000
_cell.angle_alpha   90.00
_cell.angle_beta   90.00
_cell.angle_gamma   90.00
#
_symmetry.space_group_name_H-M   'P 1'
#
loop_
_entity.id
_entity.type
_entity.pdbx_description
1 polymer ?
#
loop_
_entity_poly.entity_id
_entity_poly.type
_entity_poly.pdbx_seq_one_letter_code
_entity_poly.pdbx_strand_id
1 'polypeptide(L)'
;MVPSHGRCCLLTLLSAICVISLGLLTFSSRQCHMGAVTSLEERYPLLWKHVHNFEGYGGVWYIPASWVESGPQPQTIIEAVELTIHITDLGTAHCFIPCSLIPLIVHQTGIHRRIDAWPEDLRQSVERWLQFVVEDETAYFLWEDEGMAAFIDHFMPEVHEKYSSLPSMIEKTNLFRILVAQYVGGIVNPT
;
A
#
# COMPACT_ATOMS: atom_id res chain seq x y z
N MET A 1 -68.49 -1.77 -16.85
CA MET A 1 -67.26 -2.61 -16.91
C MET A 1 -66.19 -1.95 -16.07
N VAL A 2 -65.41 -2.78 -15.38
CA VAL A 2 -64.81 -2.60 -14.05
C VAL A 2 -63.57 -1.67 -14.06
N PRO A 3 -63.28 -0.92 -12.97
CA PRO A 3 -62.26 0.13 -12.97
C PRO A 3 -60.83 -0.44 -12.92
N SER A 4 -59.95 0.16 -13.73
CA SER A 4 -58.49 -0.04 -13.78
C SER A 4 -57.75 0.58 -12.58
N HIS A 5 -58.19 0.31 -11.34
CA HIS A 5 -57.55 0.86 -10.14
C HIS A 5 -56.57 -0.11 -9.44
N GLY A 6 -56.68 -1.42 -9.69
CA GLY A 6 -55.88 -2.44 -9.00
C GLY A 6 -54.42 -2.57 -9.45
N ARG A 7 -54.10 -2.18 -10.70
CA ARG A 7 -52.76 -2.37 -11.28
C ARG A 7 -51.74 -1.30 -10.87
N CYS A 8 -52.19 -0.06 -10.66
CA CYS A 8 -51.30 1.05 -10.31
C CYS A 8 -50.84 0.98 -8.84
N CYS A 9 -51.73 0.57 -7.93
CA CYS A 9 -51.42 0.38 -6.52
C CYS A 9 -50.47 -0.81 -6.26
N LEU A 10 -50.60 -1.88 -7.05
CA LEU A 10 -49.70 -3.03 -6.97
C LEU A 10 -48.27 -2.69 -7.43
N LEU A 11 -48.15 -1.87 -8.48
CA LEU A 11 -46.86 -1.42 -9.01
C LEU A 11 -46.14 -0.46 -8.04
N THR A 12 -46.85 0.43 -7.34
CA THR A 12 -46.27 1.30 -6.32
C THR A 12 -45.86 0.53 -5.06
N LEU A 13 -46.63 -0.48 -4.64
CA LEU A 13 -46.25 -1.39 -3.55
C LEU A 13 -45.01 -2.21 -3.87
N LEU A 14 -44.92 -2.79 -5.07
CA LEU A 14 -43.75 -3.54 -5.51
C LEU A 14 -42.50 -2.65 -5.63
N SER A 15 -42.66 -1.42 -6.11
CA SER A 15 -41.59 -0.42 -6.14
C SER A 15 -41.09 -0.07 -4.73
N ALA A 16 -42.00 0.19 -3.79
CA ALA A 16 -41.63 0.49 -2.41
C ALA A 16 -40.92 -0.68 -1.73
N ILE A 17 -41.37 -1.92 -1.94
CA ILE A 17 -40.71 -3.13 -1.42
C ILE A 17 -39.31 -3.30 -2.02
N CYS A 18 -39.12 -3.06 -3.31
CA CYS A 18 -37.81 -3.10 -3.95
C CYS A 18 -36.85 -2.05 -3.36
N VAL A 19 -37.32 -0.82 -3.14
CA VAL A 19 -36.50 0.25 -2.54
C VAL A 19 -36.14 -0.08 -1.09
N ILE A 20 -37.08 -0.60 -0.30
CA ILE A 20 -36.82 -1.02 1.09
C ILE A 20 -35.85 -2.20 1.13
N SER A 21 -36.01 -3.18 0.25
CA SER A 21 -35.13 -4.35 0.16
C SER A 21 -33.71 -3.93 -0.25
N LEU A 22 -33.58 -3.02 -1.21
CA LEU A 22 -32.29 -2.47 -1.64
C LEU A 22 -31.65 -1.62 -0.52
N GLY A 23 -32.46 -0.86 0.22
CA GLY A 23 -32.03 -0.11 1.41
C GLY A 23 -31.53 -1.03 2.54
N LEU A 24 -32.23 -2.13 2.83
CA LEU A 24 -31.83 -3.10 3.85
C LEU A 24 -30.57 -3.88 3.44
N LEU A 25 -30.45 -4.27 2.17
CA LEU A 25 -29.26 -4.93 1.64
C LEU A 25 -28.03 -4.01 1.70
N THR A 26 -28.18 -2.74 1.32
CA THR A 26 -27.09 -1.76 1.38
C THR A 26 -26.72 -1.36 2.81
N PHE A 27 -27.68 -1.36 3.74
CA PHE A 27 -27.42 -1.09 5.16
C PHE A 27 -26.70 -2.27 5.83
N SER A 28 -27.16 -3.50 5.59
CA SER A 28 -26.53 -4.72 6.13
C SER A 28 -25.12 -4.93 5.60
N SER A 29 -24.85 -4.63 4.32
CA SER A 29 -23.51 -4.74 3.75
C SER A 29 -22.55 -3.72 4.36
N ARG A 30 -23.01 -2.47 4.57
CA ARG A 30 -22.24 -1.43 5.25
C ARG A 30 -21.90 -1.81 6.69
N GLN A 31 -22.84 -2.38 7.43
CA GLN A 31 -22.61 -2.76 8.82
C GLN A 31 -21.62 -3.93 8.96
N CYS A 32 -21.72 -4.93 8.07
CA CYS A 32 -20.76 -6.05 8.01
C CYS A 32 -19.36 -5.57 7.63
N HIS A 33 -19.26 -4.68 6.63
CA HIS A 33 -17.98 -4.10 6.21
C HIS A 33 -17.35 -3.25 7.33
N MET A 34 -18.13 -2.40 8.00
CA MET A 34 -17.64 -1.57 9.10
C MET A 34 -17.15 -2.40 10.29
N GLY A 35 -17.88 -3.48 10.65
CA GLY A 35 -17.44 -4.41 11.69
C GLY A 35 -16.15 -5.17 11.31
N ALA A 36 -16.01 -5.58 10.05
CA ALA A 36 -14.80 -6.21 9.56
C ALA A 36 -13.60 -5.24 9.58
N VAL A 37 -13.81 -3.97 9.22
CA VAL A 37 -12.78 -2.91 9.25
C VAL A 37 -12.30 -2.64 10.68
N THR A 38 -13.20 -2.42 11.63
CA THR A 38 -12.81 -2.20 13.04
C THR A 38 -12.06 -3.40 13.62
N SER A 39 -12.46 -4.63 13.25
CA SER A 39 -11.73 -5.84 13.64
C SER A 39 -10.34 -5.98 13.00
N LEU A 40 -10.09 -5.28 11.89
CA LEU A 40 -8.81 -5.32 11.20
C LEU A 40 -7.82 -4.37 11.87
N GLU A 41 -8.26 -3.15 12.20
CA GLU A 41 -7.48 -2.17 12.97
C GLU A 41 -7.02 -2.73 14.33
N GLU A 42 -7.94 -3.36 15.07
CA GLU A 42 -7.62 -3.93 16.38
C GLU A 42 -6.63 -5.09 16.31
N ARG A 43 -6.69 -5.91 15.25
CA ARG A 43 -5.82 -7.10 15.09
C ARG A 43 -4.48 -6.78 14.46
N TYR A 44 -4.42 -5.73 13.63
CA TYR A 44 -3.25 -5.35 12.83
C TYR A 44 -2.99 -3.84 12.90
N PRO A 45 -2.69 -3.31 14.09
CA PRO A 45 -2.57 -1.87 14.31
C PRO A 45 -1.45 -1.21 13.50
N LEU A 46 -0.31 -1.87 13.30
CA LEU A 46 0.80 -1.30 12.52
C LEU A 46 0.48 -1.28 11.04
N LEU A 47 -0.03 -2.38 10.49
CA LEU A 47 -0.53 -2.42 9.12
C LEU A 47 -1.62 -1.38 8.88
N TRP A 48 -2.56 -1.24 9.80
CA TRP A 48 -3.63 -0.25 9.70
C TRP A 48 -3.07 1.18 9.64
N LYS A 49 -2.19 1.51 10.59
CA LYS A 49 -1.59 2.84 10.73
C LYS A 49 -0.63 3.19 9.59
N HIS A 50 0.26 2.27 9.24
CA HIS A 50 1.39 2.55 8.35
C HIS A 50 1.11 2.19 6.90
N VAL A 51 0.20 1.25 6.62
CA VAL A 51 -0.06 0.75 5.25
C VAL A 51 -1.48 1.06 4.78
N HIS A 52 -2.51 0.64 5.52
CA HIS A 52 -3.90 0.74 5.05
C HIS A 52 -4.37 2.18 4.85
N ASN A 53 -4.14 3.03 5.87
CA ASN A 53 -4.59 4.43 5.88
C ASN A 53 -3.58 5.38 5.23
N PHE A 54 -2.60 4.86 4.51
CA PHE A 54 -1.55 5.68 3.93
C PHE A 54 -2.02 6.42 2.67
N GLU A 55 -1.89 7.75 2.66
CA GLU A 55 -2.42 8.64 1.62
C GLU A 55 -1.36 9.19 0.64
N GLY A 56 -0.32 8.43 0.33
CA GLY A 56 0.71 8.80 -0.66
C GLY A 56 0.53 8.18 -2.05
N TYR A 57 1.18 8.74 -3.07
CA TYR A 57 1.12 8.23 -4.44
C TYR A 57 2.26 7.25 -4.77
N GLY A 58 1.95 6.20 -5.54
CA GLY A 58 2.90 5.19 -6.02
C GLY A 58 3.25 4.10 -5.00
N GLY A 59 2.85 4.26 -3.74
CA GLY A 59 3.03 3.23 -2.73
C GLY A 59 2.91 3.77 -1.32
N VAL A 60 3.51 3.06 -0.38
CA VAL A 60 3.58 3.41 1.03
C VAL A 60 5.03 3.58 1.44
N TRP A 61 5.32 4.55 2.30
CA TRP A 61 6.63 4.65 2.91
C TRP A 61 6.54 5.03 4.39
N TYR A 62 7.56 4.62 5.13
CA TYR A 62 7.85 5.05 6.48
C TYR A 62 9.33 5.40 6.53
N ILE A 63 9.63 6.63 6.90
CA ILE A 63 11.00 7.08 7.17
C ILE A 63 11.05 7.45 8.65
N PRO A 64 11.97 6.88 9.44
CA PRO A 64 12.07 7.17 10.86
C PRO A 64 12.26 8.66 11.12
N ALA A 65 11.62 9.19 12.15
CA ALA A 65 11.74 10.61 12.49
C ALA A 65 13.17 11.01 12.87
N SER A 66 13.99 10.06 13.34
CA SER A 66 15.41 10.25 13.62
C SER A 66 16.24 10.48 12.35
N TRP A 67 15.77 10.03 11.18
CA TRP A 67 16.49 10.18 9.90
C TRP A 67 16.27 11.54 9.25
N VAL A 68 15.13 12.19 9.51
CA VAL A 68 14.69 13.35 8.75
C VAL A 68 14.70 14.60 9.63
N GLU A 69 15.42 15.64 9.20
CA GLU A 69 15.31 16.98 9.81
C GLU A 69 13.98 17.65 9.44
N SER A 70 13.61 18.73 10.13
CA SER A 70 12.35 19.45 9.86
C SER A 70 12.30 19.96 8.41
N GLY A 71 11.46 19.34 7.56
CA GLY A 71 11.35 19.64 6.14
C GLY A 71 10.00 19.24 5.54
N PRO A 72 9.75 19.53 4.25
CA PRO A 72 8.53 19.13 3.58
C PRO A 72 8.43 17.60 3.55
N GLN A 73 7.26 17.08 3.89
CA GLN A 73 6.99 15.65 3.80
C GLN A 73 6.80 15.27 2.32
N PRO A 74 7.39 14.15 1.87
CA PRO A 74 7.20 13.64 0.52
C PRO A 74 5.72 13.32 0.27
N GLN A 75 5.28 13.51 -0.98
CA GLN A 75 3.91 13.21 -1.44
C GLN A 75 3.88 12.00 -2.38
N THR A 76 5.04 11.64 -2.95
CA THR A 76 5.20 10.46 -3.79
C THR A 76 6.28 9.54 -3.22
N ILE A 77 6.19 8.25 -3.54
CA ILE A 77 7.20 7.28 -3.14
C ILE A 77 8.58 7.60 -3.73
N ILE A 78 8.64 8.26 -4.89
CA ILE A 78 9.89 8.68 -5.52
C ILE A 78 10.55 9.80 -4.71
N GLU A 79 9.80 10.82 -4.31
CA GLU A 79 10.31 11.88 -3.42
C GLU A 79 10.79 11.30 -2.08
N ALA A 80 10.07 10.32 -1.53
CA ALA A 80 10.45 9.65 -0.30
C ALA A 80 11.77 8.86 -0.45
N VAL A 81 11.98 8.23 -1.61
CA VAL A 81 13.24 7.55 -1.94
C VAL A 81 14.38 8.54 -2.13
N GLU A 82 14.19 9.62 -2.89
CA GLU A 82 15.21 10.66 -3.08
C GLU A 82 15.66 11.24 -1.73
N LEU A 83 14.71 11.54 -0.85
CA LEU A 83 14.99 11.99 0.51
C LEU A 83 15.85 10.97 1.27
N THR A 84 15.51 9.69 1.17
CA THR A 84 16.22 8.62 1.86
C THR A 84 17.64 8.42 1.32
N ILE A 85 17.81 8.42 0.00
CA ILE A 85 19.13 8.38 -0.66
C ILE A 85 19.99 9.55 -0.17
N HIS A 86 19.42 10.76 -0.17
CA HIS A 86 20.12 11.94 0.31
C HIS A 86 20.59 11.79 1.77
N ILE A 87 19.73 11.30 2.66
CA ILE A 87 20.07 11.05 4.07
C ILE A 87 21.19 10.01 4.20
N THR A 88 21.12 8.92 3.43
CA THR A 88 22.15 7.87 3.48
C THR A 88 23.49 8.34 2.90
N ASP A 89 23.48 9.18 1.86
CA ASP A 89 24.68 9.75 1.25
C ASP A 89 25.43 10.71 2.20
N LEU A 90 24.72 11.35 3.13
CA LEU A 90 25.33 12.14 4.21
C LEU A 90 26.13 11.28 5.21
N GLY A 91 26.02 9.95 5.14
CA GLY A 91 26.85 9.01 5.89
C GLY A 91 26.47 8.86 7.36
N THR A 92 25.20 9.11 7.71
CA THR A 92 24.71 9.01 9.08
C THR A 92 24.71 7.55 9.55
N ALA A 93 25.60 7.21 10.49
CA ALA A 93 25.91 5.82 10.84
C ALA A 93 24.70 4.96 11.30
N HIS A 94 23.68 5.56 11.91
CA HIS A 94 22.49 4.83 12.36
C HIS A 94 21.52 4.48 11.22
N CYS A 95 21.75 4.96 9.99
CA CYS A 95 20.95 4.63 8.82
C CYS A 95 21.45 3.37 8.09
N PHE A 96 22.43 2.65 8.65
CA PHE A 96 23.07 1.49 8.04
C PHE A 96 23.08 0.28 8.96
N ILE A 97 23.02 -0.92 8.38
CA ILE A 97 23.16 -2.17 9.13
C ILE A 97 24.56 -2.20 9.76
N PRO A 98 24.68 -2.50 11.07
CA PRO A 98 25.96 -2.52 11.77
C PRO A 98 27.03 -3.30 11.01
N CYS A 99 28.22 -2.69 10.90
CA CYS A 99 29.38 -3.27 10.20
C CYS A 99 29.18 -3.52 8.70
N SER A 100 28.25 -2.82 8.04
CA SER A 100 28.05 -2.89 6.59
C SER A 100 27.82 -1.50 5.98
N LEU A 101 27.84 -1.43 4.65
CA LEU A 101 27.40 -0.26 3.88
C LEU A 101 25.96 -0.42 3.35
N ILE A 102 25.20 -1.39 3.86
CA ILE A 102 23.82 -1.62 3.46
C ILE A 102 22.92 -0.67 4.26
N PRO A 103 22.20 0.25 3.62
CA PRO A 103 21.23 1.09 4.31
C PRO A 103 20.16 0.25 5.03
N LEU A 104 19.70 0.71 6.20
CA LEU A 104 18.58 0.13 6.95
C LEU A 104 17.25 0.52 6.28
N ILE A 105 17.07 0.00 5.06
CA ILE A 105 15.90 0.21 4.23
C ILE A 105 15.31 -1.14 3.87
N VAL A 106 14.00 -1.30 4.00
CA VAL A 106 13.25 -2.47 3.54
C VAL A 106 12.35 -2.08 2.39
N HIS A 107 12.47 -2.80 1.27
CA HIS A 107 11.59 -2.70 0.12
C HIS A 107 10.68 -3.92 0.05
N GLN A 108 9.37 -3.71 -0.03
CA GLN A 108 8.37 -4.74 -0.23
C GLN A 108 7.63 -4.49 -1.53
N THR A 109 7.34 -5.57 -2.28
CA THR A 109 6.78 -5.46 -3.63
C THR A 109 5.80 -6.59 -3.92
N GLY A 110 4.87 -6.35 -4.84
CA GLY A 110 3.94 -7.39 -5.33
C GLY A 110 2.65 -7.51 -4.53
N ILE A 111 2.34 -6.54 -3.67
CA ILE A 111 1.06 -6.42 -2.97
C ILE A 111 0.59 -4.97 -2.93
N HIS A 112 -0.72 -4.76 -2.81
CA HIS A 112 -1.36 -3.45 -2.73
C HIS A 112 -1.62 -3.03 -1.29
N ARG A 113 -1.67 -1.73 -0.95
CA ARG A 113 -1.83 -1.25 0.43
C ARG A 113 -3.16 -1.64 1.13
N ARG A 114 -4.17 -2.10 0.39
CA ARG A 114 -5.45 -2.57 0.95
C ARG A 114 -5.31 -3.92 1.65
N ILE A 115 -4.89 -3.88 2.91
CA ILE A 115 -4.67 -5.07 3.75
C ILE A 115 -5.91 -5.93 4.00
N ASP A 116 -7.13 -5.41 3.81
CA ASP A 116 -8.38 -6.18 3.90
C ASP A 116 -8.44 -7.28 2.82
N ALA A 117 -7.82 -7.04 1.67
CA ALA A 117 -7.73 -8.00 0.57
C ALA A 117 -6.60 -9.04 0.72
N TRP A 118 -5.76 -8.93 1.76
CA TRP A 118 -4.63 -9.83 1.94
C TRP A 118 -5.03 -11.14 2.63
N PRO A 119 -4.32 -12.25 2.33
CA PRO A 119 -4.41 -13.45 3.15
C PRO A 119 -4.05 -13.18 4.61
N GLU A 120 -4.70 -13.88 5.53
CA GLU A 120 -4.49 -13.70 6.98
C GLU A 120 -3.03 -13.94 7.40
N ASP A 121 -2.41 -15.00 6.88
CA ASP A 121 -1.01 -15.34 7.19
C ASP A 121 -0.05 -14.24 6.71
N LEU A 122 -0.36 -13.62 5.57
CA LEU A 122 0.40 -12.48 5.07
C LEU A 122 0.23 -11.28 6.00
N ARG A 123 -1.00 -10.93 6.40
CA ARG A 123 -1.21 -9.84 7.37
C ARG A 123 -0.45 -10.10 8.67
N GLN A 124 -0.51 -11.31 9.20
CA GLN A 124 0.18 -11.65 10.45
C GLN A 124 1.70 -11.61 10.32
N SER A 125 2.24 -12.09 9.19
CA SER A 125 3.66 -11.98 8.90
C SER A 125 4.07 -10.51 8.78
N VAL A 126 3.27 -9.71 8.08
CA VAL A 126 3.58 -8.30 7.81
C VAL A 126 3.52 -7.44 9.05
N GLU A 127 2.49 -7.63 9.87
CA GLU A 127 2.38 -6.97 11.17
C GLU A 127 3.60 -7.23 12.05
N ARG A 128 4.08 -8.48 12.13
CA ARG A 128 5.26 -8.84 12.94
C ARG A 128 6.52 -8.18 12.42
N TRP A 129 6.78 -8.17 11.11
CA TRP A 129 8.02 -7.57 10.63
C TRP A 129 7.97 -6.03 10.66
N LEU A 130 6.79 -5.41 10.55
CA LEU A 130 6.61 -3.98 10.81
C LEU A 130 6.94 -3.58 12.25
N GLN A 131 6.81 -4.49 13.23
CA GLN A 131 7.28 -4.22 14.60
C GLN A 131 8.79 -3.95 14.60
N PHE A 132 9.58 -4.78 13.93
CA PHE A 132 11.02 -4.56 13.80
C PHE A 132 11.34 -3.27 13.04
N VAL A 133 10.57 -2.93 11.99
CA VAL A 133 10.76 -1.65 11.27
C VAL A 133 10.67 -0.45 12.20
N VAL A 134 9.64 -0.43 13.04
CA VAL A 134 9.37 0.69 13.95
C VAL A 134 10.35 0.69 15.12
N GLU A 135 10.65 -0.48 15.69
CA GLU A 135 11.55 -0.62 16.85
C GLU A 135 13.02 -0.33 16.50
N ASP A 136 13.48 -0.82 15.35
CA ASP A 136 14.87 -0.68 14.91
C ASP A 136 15.10 0.59 14.06
N GLU A 137 14.10 1.49 14.00
CA GLU A 137 14.14 2.72 13.19
C GLU A 137 14.64 2.46 11.77
N THR A 138 14.03 1.47 11.11
CA THR A 138 14.34 1.09 9.72
C THR A 138 13.39 1.80 8.77
N ALA A 139 13.90 2.36 7.67
CA ALA A 139 13.03 2.91 6.63
C ALA A 139 12.33 1.79 5.86
N TYR A 140 11.07 2.00 5.51
CA TYR A 140 10.24 0.99 4.83
C TYR A 140 9.54 1.59 3.61
N PHE A 141 9.50 0.81 2.53
CA PHE A 141 8.83 1.16 1.29
C PHE A 141 8.01 -0.04 0.80
N LEU A 142 6.70 0.14 0.65
CA LEU A 142 5.84 -0.75 -0.12
C LEU A 142 5.64 -0.15 -1.50
N TRP A 143 6.13 -0.85 -2.52
CA TRP A 143 6.02 -0.44 -3.91
C TRP A 143 4.77 -1.01 -4.55
N GLU A 144 3.86 -0.13 -4.96
CA GLU A 144 2.74 -0.48 -5.83
C GLU A 144 3.17 -0.39 -7.29
N ASP A 145 2.36 -0.96 -8.18
CA ASP A 145 2.68 -1.09 -9.60
C ASP A 145 3.01 0.27 -10.24
N GLU A 146 2.26 1.31 -9.89
CA GLU A 146 2.49 2.68 -10.38
C GLU A 146 3.78 3.28 -9.83
N GLY A 147 4.17 2.97 -8.58
CA GLY A 147 5.42 3.44 -8.00
C GLY A 147 6.63 2.73 -8.59
N MET A 148 6.52 1.44 -8.88
CA MET A 148 7.56 0.71 -9.61
C MET A 148 7.76 1.31 -11.00
N ALA A 149 6.68 1.61 -11.73
CA ALA A 149 6.77 2.25 -13.04
C ALA A 149 7.43 3.65 -12.93
N ALA A 150 6.98 4.48 -11.98
CA ALA A 150 7.56 5.80 -11.74
C ALA A 150 9.05 5.73 -11.36
N PHE A 151 9.47 4.69 -10.63
CA PHE A 151 10.86 4.47 -10.29
C PHE A 151 11.69 4.17 -11.53
N ILE A 152 11.21 3.31 -12.43
CA ILE A 152 11.89 3.01 -13.69
C ILE A 152 12.02 4.28 -14.52
N ASP A 153 10.96 5.08 -14.63
CA ASP A 153 10.96 6.33 -15.40
C ASP A 153 11.97 7.34 -14.86
N HIS A 154 12.11 7.39 -13.54
CA HIS A 154 12.97 8.34 -12.85
C HIS A 154 14.45 7.92 -12.87
N PHE A 155 14.76 6.68 -12.47
CA PHE A 155 16.14 6.22 -12.28
C PHE A 155 16.75 5.52 -13.50
N MET A 156 15.91 4.97 -14.40
CA MET A 156 16.35 4.21 -15.57
C MET A 156 15.42 4.42 -16.79
N PRO A 157 15.23 5.67 -17.25
CA PRO A 157 14.32 5.98 -18.34
C PRO A 157 14.62 5.19 -19.62
N GLU A 158 15.89 4.84 -19.86
CA GLU A 158 16.32 4.02 -21.00
C GLU A 158 15.83 2.57 -20.96
N VAL A 159 15.44 2.06 -19.78
CA VAL A 159 14.91 0.70 -19.60
C VAL A 159 13.38 0.68 -19.66
N HIS A 160 12.71 1.85 -19.64
CA HIS A 160 11.25 1.95 -19.60
C HIS A 160 10.54 1.08 -20.64
N GLU A 161 10.92 1.17 -21.91
CA GLU A 161 10.26 0.41 -22.98
C GLU A 161 10.38 -1.11 -22.77
N LYS A 162 11.56 -1.56 -22.32
CA LYS A 162 11.80 -2.97 -21.98
C LYS A 162 10.99 -3.39 -20.76
N TYR A 163 10.95 -2.57 -19.72
CA TYR A 163 10.16 -2.83 -18.51
C TYR A 163 8.66 -2.93 -18.83
N SER A 164 8.15 -1.97 -19.59
CA SER A 164 6.74 -1.89 -20.00
C SER A 164 6.31 -3.07 -20.86
N SER A 165 7.20 -3.58 -21.71
CA SER A 165 6.96 -4.73 -22.59
C SER A 165 7.09 -6.11 -21.91
N LEU A 166 7.50 -6.17 -20.63
CA LEU A 166 7.54 -7.44 -19.91
C LEU A 166 6.13 -8.07 -19.82
N PRO A 167 6.01 -9.38 -20.08
CA PRO A 167 4.74 -10.07 -20.25
C PRO A 167 3.93 -10.26 -18.95
N SER A 168 4.55 -10.13 -17.77
CA SER A 168 3.89 -10.34 -16.49
C SER A 168 4.35 -9.37 -15.40
N MET A 169 3.48 -9.13 -14.42
CA MET A 169 3.82 -8.31 -13.25
C MET A 169 4.91 -8.97 -12.38
N ILE A 170 5.00 -10.30 -12.39
CA ILE A 170 6.07 -11.03 -11.70
C ILE A 170 7.43 -10.68 -12.31
N GLU A 171 7.54 -10.67 -13.64
CA GLU A 171 8.78 -10.30 -14.32
C GLU A 171 9.14 -8.83 -14.10
N LYS A 172 8.14 -7.92 -14.18
CA LYS A 172 8.31 -6.50 -13.84
C LYS A 172 8.84 -6.33 -12.42
N THR A 173 8.23 -7.01 -11.47
CA THR A 173 8.63 -6.98 -10.06
C THR A 173 10.06 -7.50 -9.89
N ASN A 174 10.43 -8.61 -10.53
CA ASN A 174 11.77 -9.18 -10.42
C ASN A 174 12.86 -8.25 -10.99
N LEU A 175 12.61 -7.61 -12.13
CA LEU A 175 13.51 -6.59 -12.66
C LEU A 175 13.61 -5.41 -11.69
N PHE A 176 12.46 -4.89 -11.24
CA PHE A 176 12.41 -3.79 -10.28
C PHE A 176 13.20 -4.08 -8.99
N ARG A 177 13.07 -5.28 -8.41
CA ARG A 177 13.77 -5.68 -7.18
C ARG A 177 15.30 -5.58 -7.31
N ILE A 178 15.84 -5.92 -8.48
CA ILE A 178 17.28 -5.80 -8.75
C ILE A 178 17.66 -4.32 -8.82
N LEU A 179 16.87 -3.51 -9.52
CA LEU A 179 17.17 -2.10 -9.75
C LEU A 179 17.03 -1.26 -8.48
N VAL A 180 15.98 -1.47 -7.68
CA VAL A 180 15.82 -0.73 -6.42
C VAL A 180 16.96 -1.03 -5.45
N ALA A 181 17.38 -2.30 -5.33
CA ALA A 181 18.54 -2.67 -4.50
C ALA A 181 19.85 -2.08 -5.03
N GLN A 182 19.99 -1.91 -6.35
CA GLN A 182 21.19 -1.31 -6.95
C GLN A 182 21.27 0.20 -6.75
N TYR A 183 20.15 0.92 -6.88
CA TYR A 183 20.12 2.40 -6.86
C TYR A 183 19.87 2.97 -5.47
N VAL A 184 19.06 2.29 -4.65
CA VAL A 184 18.67 2.75 -3.31
C VAL A 184 19.41 1.97 -2.21
N GLY A 185 19.74 0.70 -2.48
CA GLY A 185 20.30 -0.20 -1.47
C GLY A 185 19.23 -0.94 -0.68
N GLY A 186 19.55 -1.32 0.55
CA GLY A 186 18.61 -1.97 1.46
C GLY A 186 18.33 -3.45 1.18
N ILE A 187 17.31 -3.96 1.87
CA ILE A 187 16.86 -5.34 1.82
C ILE A 187 15.54 -5.40 1.04
N VAL A 188 15.45 -6.34 0.09
CA VAL A 188 14.23 -6.53 -0.70
C VAL A 188 13.50 -7.78 -0.22
N ASN A 189 12.28 -7.60 0.28
CA ASN A 189 11.43 -8.69 0.76
C ASN A 189 10.34 -9.03 -0.28
N PRO A 190 10.34 -10.25 -0.85
CA PRO A 190 9.25 -10.70 -1.70
C PRO A 190 8.03 -11.08 -0.84
N THR A 191 6.85 -10.68 -1.32
CA THR A 191 5.56 -11.19 -0.83
C THR A 191 4.90 -12.16 -1.80
#